data_AF-A0A973FZA6-F1
#
_entry.id   AF-A0A973FZA6-F1
#
_cell.length_a   1.000
_cell.length_b   1.000
_cell.length_c   1.000
_cell.angle_alpha   90.00
_cell.angle_beta   90.00
_cell.angle_gamma   90.00
#
_symmetry.space_group_name_H-M   'P 1'
#
loop_
_entity.id
_entity.type
_entity.pdbx_description
1 polymer ?
#
loop_
_entity_poly.entity_id
_entity_poly.type
_entity_poly.pdbx_seq_one_letter_code
_entity_poly.pdbx_strand_id
1 'polypeptide(L)'
;MKRLSVFILFLLLVLPACVAGKSYSPEETFKKNFPDRSFESITATPIAGVYEVYTGNQLFYYAPKANLLIYGNLVTKDGVSLTRDSYLKKMAPKMAKLPLDDALKVGS
;
A
#
# COMPACT_ATOMS: atom_id res chain seq x y z
N MET A 1 -12.47 -55.01 -0.10
CA MET A 1 -12.77 -53.79 -0.88
C MET A 1 -13.52 -52.69 -0.11
N LYS A 2 -14.28 -52.99 0.96
CA LYS A 2 -15.02 -51.97 1.75
C LYS A 2 -14.13 -51.08 2.66
N ARG A 3 -12.94 -51.55 3.06
CA ARG A 3 -12.00 -50.78 3.90
C ARG A 3 -11.20 -49.74 3.12
N LEU A 4 -11.02 -49.92 1.80
CA LEU A 4 -10.29 -48.97 0.96
C LEU A 4 -11.18 -47.76 0.57
N SER A 5 -12.49 -47.97 0.41
CA SER A 5 -13.46 -46.87 0.18
C SER A 5 -13.57 -45.90 1.37
N VAL A 6 -13.39 -46.38 2.60
CA VAL A 6 -13.49 -45.52 3.80
C VAL A 6 -12.29 -44.58 3.92
N PHE A 7 -11.09 -45.02 3.52
CA PHE A 7 -9.89 -44.17 3.52
C PHE A 7 -9.94 -43.08 2.43
N ILE A 8 -10.55 -43.36 1.28
CA ILE A 8 -10.72 -42.36 0.21
C ILE A 8 -11.77 -41.31 0.58
N LEU A 9 -12.80 -41.69 1.34
CA LEU A 9 -13.82 -40.75 1.79
C LEU A 9 -13.33 -39.83 2.93
N PHE A 10 -12.36 -40.28 3.73
CA PHE A 10 -11.77 -39.47 4.81
C PHE A 10 -10.75 -38.44 4.29
N LEU A 11 -10.04 -38.75 3.20
CA LEU A 11 -9.07 -37.83 2.58
C LEU A 11 -9.75 -36.64 1.88
N LEU A 12 -11.04 -36.76 1.54
CA LEU A 12 -11.84 -35.71 0.91
C LEU A 12 -12.46 -34.71 1.90
N LEU A 13 -12.36 -34.96 3.21
CA LEU A 13 -12.98 -34.13 4.25
C LEU A 13 -12.00 -33.20 5.00
N VAL A 14 -10.70 -33.25 4.68
CA VAL A 14 -9.64 -32.47 5.37
C VAL A 14 -9.02 -31.40 4.47
N LEU A 15 -9.73 -30.94 3.45
CA LEU A 15 -9.39 -29.64 2.85
C LEU A 15 -9.86 -28.57 3.84
N PRO A 16 -8.95 -27.89 4.56
CA PRO A 16 -9.35 -26.76 5.35
C PRO A 16 -9.92 -25.77 4.33
N ALA A 17 -11.15 -25.33 4.58
CA ALA A 17 -11.68 -24.16 3.93
C ALA A 17 -10.67 -23.02 4.20
N CYS A 18 -9.79 -22.79 3.23
CA CYS A 18 -9.15 -21.51 3.07
C CYS A 18 -10.33 -20.56 2.82
N VAL A 19 -10.85 -20.01 3.91
CA VAL A 19 -11.69 -18.82 3.89
C VAL A 19 -10.77 -17.78 3.28
N ALA A 20 -10.82 -17.67 1.96
CA ALA A 20 -10.37 -16.52 1.22
C ALA A 20 -11.27 -15.39 1.70
N GLY A 21 -10.92 -14.81 2.85
CA GLY A 21 -11.52 -13.57 3.31
C GLY A 21 -11.40 -12.62 2.14
N LYS A 22 -12.55 -12.08 1.67
CA LYS A 22 -12.59 -11.09 0.60
C LYS A 22 -11.55 -10.03 0.90
N SER A 23 -10.40 -10.08 0.22
CA SER A 23 -9.36 -9.09 0.37
C SER A 23 -9.81 -7.90 -0.46
N TYR A 24 -10.63 -7.04 0.15
CA TYR A 24 -10.93 -5.74 -0.42
C TYR A 24 -9.62 -5.04 -0.75
N SER A 25 -9.58 -4.36 -1.90
CA SER A 25 -8.38 -3.63 -2.25
C SER A 25 -8.14 -2.54 -1.19
N PRO A 26 -6.86 -2.24 -0.84
CA PRO A 26 -6.54 -1.19 0.12
C PRO A 26 -7.19 0.15 -0.24
N GLU A 27 -7.33 0.43 -1.54
CA GLU A 27 -7.98 1.60 -2.12
C GLU A 27 -9.48 1.64 -1.83
N GLU A 28 -10.19 0.53 -2.05
CA GLU A 28 -11.63 0.43 -1.76
C GLU A 28 -11.91 0.65 -0.27
N THR A 29 -11.09 0.02 0.57
CA THR A 29 -11.21 0.11 2.03
C THR A 29 -10.87 1.53 2.50
N PHE A 30 -9.86 2.16 1.91
CA PHE A 30 -9.49 3.55 2.22
C PHE A 30 -10.62 4.51 1.88
N LYS A 31 -11.20 4.43 0.68
CA LYS A 31 -12.34 5.30 0.28
C LYS A 31 -13.55 5.13 1.19
N LYS A 32 -13.82 3.90 1.63
CA LYS A 32 -14.92 3.60 2.54
C LYS A 32 -14.71 4.20 3.92
N ASN A 33 -13.51 4.09 4.47
CA ASN A 33 -13.22 4.50 5.85
C ASN A 33 -12.85 5.99 5.97
N PHE A 34 -12.31 6.58 4.92
CA PHE A 34 -11.88 7.98 4.87
C PHE A 34 -12.45 8.68 3.61
N PRO A 35 -13.79 8.82 3.50
CA PRO A 35 -14.42 9.37 2.30
C PRO A 35 -14.01 10.82 1.99
N ASP A 36 -13.64 11.59 3.01
CA ASP A 36 -13.20 12.99 2.88
C ASP A 36 -11.72 13.14 2.47
N ARG A 37 -11.00 12.03 2.27
CA ARG A 37 -9.58 12.03 1.92
C ARG A 37 -9.38 11.54 0.49
N SER A 38 -8.73 12.36 -0.32
CA SER A 38 -8.25 11.96 -1.63
C SER A 38 -6.88 11.29 -1.55
N PHE A 39 -6.57 10.47 -2.55
CA PHE A 39 -5.24 9.92 -2.79
C PHE A 39 -4.98 9.86 -4.29
N GLU A 40 -3.71 10.02 -4.67
CA GLU A 40 -3.21 9.84 -6.03
C GLU A 40 -2.73 8.40 -6.24
N SER A 41 -2.07 7.83 -5.23
CA SER A 41 -1.64 6.42 -5.26
C SER A 41 -1.62 5.80 -3.87
N ILE A 42 -1.88 4.50 -3.82
CA ILE A 42 -1.66 3.66 -2.64
C ILE A 42 -0.67 2.56 -3.04
N THR A 43 0.40 2.39 -2.28
CA THR A 43 1.45 1.41 -2.57
C THR A 43 1.81 0.61 -1.32
N ALA A 44 2.10 -0.67 -1.47
CA ALA A 44 2.51 -1.51 -0.34
C ALA A 44 3.85 -1.03 0.24
N THR A 45 3.97 -1.08 1.57
CA THR A 45 5.25 -0.86 2.26
C THR A 45 5.91 -2.21 2.60
N PRO A 46 7.18 -2.21 3.04
CA PRO A 46 7.79 -3.41 3.62
C PRO A 46 7.09 -3.94 4.87
N ILE A 47 6.26 -3.12 5.54
CA ILE A 47 5.46 -3.54 6.68
C ILE A 47 4.15 -4.15 6.18
N ALA A 48 3.97 -5.45 6.41
CA ALA A 48 2.77 -6.17 5.98
C ALA A 48 1.50 -5.53 6.57
N GLY A 49 0.54 -5.22 5.69
CA GLY A 49 -0.73 -4.59 6.08
C GLY A 49 -0.63 -3.08 6.34
N VAL A 50 0.50 -2.45 6.07
CA VAL A 50 0.65 -0.99 6.06
C VAL A 50 0.94 -0.55 4.63
N TYR A 51 0.17 0.42 4.17
CA TYR A 51 0.23 0.95 2.82
C TYR A 51 0.62 2.41 2.87
N GLU A 52 1.48 2.82 1.95
CA GLU A 52 1.80 4.21 1.71
C GLU A 52 0.68 4.83 0.89
N VAL A 53 0.19 5.99 1.32
CA VAL A 53 -0.81 6.80 0.64
C VAL A 53 -0.16 8.11 0.26
N TYR A 54 -0.19 8.43 -1.02
CA TYR A 54 0.32 9.69 -1.56
C TYR A 54 -0.82 10.53 -2.12
N THR A 55 -0.90 11.80 -1.73
CA THR A 55 -1.96 12.73 -2.14
C THR A 55 -1.53 13.72 -3.21
N GLY A 56 -0.26 13.65 -3.65
CA GLY A 56 0.35 14.62 -4.56
C GLY A 56 1.22 15.66 -3.87
N ASN A 57 0.92 15.99 -2.61
CA ASN A 57 1.68 16.95 -1.81
C ASN A 57 2.17 16.33 -0.49
N GLN A 58 1.48 15.30 -0.01
CA GLN A 58 1.78 14.64 1.26
C GLN A 58 1.85 13.13 1.06
N LEU A 59 2.67 12.49 1.89
CA LEU A 59 2.83 11.05 1.96
C LEU A 59 2.65 10.62 3.42
N PHE A 60 1.78 9.64 3.64
CA PHE A 60 1.49 9.06 4.95
C PHE A 60 1.16 7.58 4.80
N TYR A 61 0.88 6.90 5.90
CA TYR A 61 0.60 5.46 5.87
C TYR A 61 -0.80 5.13 6.36
N TYR A 62 -1.37 4.07 5.82
CA TYR A 62 -2.68 3.54 6.15
C TYR A 62 -2.58 2.08 6.59
N ALA A 63 -3.17 1.76 7.74
CA ALA A 63 -3.30 0.41 8.26
C ALA A 63 -4.78 -0.05 8.18
N PRO A 64 -5.21 -0.80 7.15
CA PRO A 64 -6.62 -1.10 6.89
C PRO A 64 -7.30 -1.93 7.99
N LYS A 65 -6.55 -2.80 8.68
CA LYS A 65 -7.13 -3.61 9.77
C LYS A 65 -7.51 -2.78 10.99
N ALA A 66 -6.77 -1.73 11.27
CA ALA A 66 -6.96 -0.87 12.43
C ALA A 66 -7.75 0.41 12.09
N ASN A 67 -7.96 0.69 10.81
CA ASN A 67 -8.51 1.96 10.32
C ASN A 67 -7.73 3.18 10.83
N LEU A 68 -6.39 3.10 10.83
CA LEU A 68 -5.51 4.16 11.33
C LEU A 68 -4.68 4.77 10.21
N LEU A 69 -4.44 6.08 10.33
CA LEU A 69 -3.47 6.82 9.55
C LEU A 69 -2.23 7.08 10.41
N ILE A 70 -1.05 6.88 9.83
CA ILE A 70 0.23 7.07 10.50
C ILE A 70 0.98 8.16 9.75
N TYR A 71 1.35 9.21 10.46
CA TYR A 71 2.12 10.33 9.95
C TYR A 71 3.55 10.26 10.49
N GLY A 72 4.53 10.26 9.60
CA GLY A 72 5.94 10.16 9.99
C GLY A 72 6.83 9.58 8.88
N ASN A 73 8.06 9.24 9.24
CA ASN A 73 9.03 8.65 8.34
C ASN A 73 9.24 7.16 8.64
N LEU A 74 9.25 6.35 7.59
CA LEU A 74 9.71 4.98 7.60
C LEU A 74 11.20 4.97 7.25
N VAL A 75 12.01 4.59 8.24
CA VAL A 75 13.46 4.60 8.13
C VAL A 75 13.96 3.16 8.29
N THR A 76 14.87 2.73 7.43
CA THR A 76 15.51 1.41 7.54
C THR A 76 16.43 1.35 8.75
N LYS A 77 16.87 0.13 9.11
CA LYS A 77 17.88 -0.07 10.16
C LYS A 77 19.17 0.74 9.91
N ASP A 78 19.51 0.96 8.65
CA ASP A 78 20.72 1.68 8.22
C ASP A 78 20.52 3.20 8.14
N GLY A 79 19.37 3.72 8.59
CA GLY A 79 19.08 5.16 8.60
C GLY A 79 18.55 5.72 7.27
N VAL A 80 18.22 4.87 6.29
CA VAL A 80 17.70 5.33 4.99
C VAL A 80 16.19 5.60 5.09
N SER A 81 15.75 6.80 4.75
CA SER A 81 14.33 7.16 4.75
C SER A 81 13.63 6.69 3.47
N LEU A 82 12.85 5.61 3.59
CA LEU A 82 12.01 5.09 2.51
C LEU A 82 10.91 6.09 2.11
N THR A 83 10.41 6.85 3.09
CA THR A 83 9.45 7.94 2.88
C THR A 83 10.00 9.00 1.95
N ARG A 84 11.23 9.48 2.22
CA ARG A 84 11.89 10.50 1.42
C ARG A 84 12.15 9.99 0.01
N ASP A 85 12.67 8.79 -0.12
CA ASP A 85 12.97 8.20 -1.42
C ASP A 85 11.70 7.96 -2.25
N SER A 86 10.61 7.50 -1.63
CA SER A 86 9.33 7.34 -2.31
C SER A 86 8.75 8.70 -2.73
N TYR A 87 8.76 9.69 -1.84
CA TYR A 87 8.28 11.04 -2.14
C TYR A 87 9.00 11.64 -3.35
N LEU A 88 10.34 11.59 -3.37
CA LEU A 88 11.15 12.09 -4.49
C LEU A 88 10.82 11.35 -5.80
N LYS A 89 10.65 10.03 -5.76
CA LYS A 89 10.26 9.24 -6.94
C LYS A 89 8.90 9.65 -7.50
N LYS A 90 7.92 9.95 -6.64
CA LYS A 90 6.58 10.40 -7.07
C LYS A 90 6.57 11.87 -7.51
N MET A 91 7.47 12.69 -6.97
CA MET A 91 7.61 14.11 -7.33
C MET A 91 8.37 14.30 -8.65
N ALA A 92 9.39 13.50 -8.94
CA ALA A 92 10.29 13.67 -10.09
C ALA A 92 9.56 13.80 -11.45
N PRO A 93 8.53 12.98 -11.78
CA PRO A 93 7.79 13.13 -13.03
C PRO A 93 7.02 14.45 -13.14
N LYS A 94 6.62 15.05 -12.01
CA LYS A 94 5.96 16.35 -11.98
C LYS A 94 6.96 17.48 -12.20
N MET A 95 8.15 17.37 -11.59
CA MET A 95 9.25 18.32 -11.81
C MET A 95 9.72 18.35 -13.27
N ALA A 96 9.83 17.19 -13.90
CA ALA A 96 10.23 17.08 -15.31
C ALA A 96 9.23 17.72 -16.29
N LYS A 97 8.00 17.99 -15.85
CA LYS A 97 6.93 18.60 -16.67
C LYS A 97 6.79 20.11 -16.43
N LEU A 98 7.60 20.70 -15.56
CA LEU A 98 7.52 22.14 -15.29
C LEU A 98 8.02 22.93 -16.53
N PRO A 99 7.28 23.94 -17.00
CA PRO A 99 7.70 24.79 -18.11
C PRO A 99 8.90 25.62 -17.68
N LEU A 100 10.07 25.35 -18.25
CA LEU A 100 11.30 26.08 -17.93
C LEU A 100 11.29 27.50 -18.50
N ASP A 101 10.48 27.75 -19.52
CA ASP A 101 10.34 29.07 -20.17
C ASP A 101 9.68 30.10 -19.24
N ASP A 102 8.87 29.65 -18.28
CA ASP A 102 8.25 30.50 -17.26
C ASP A 102 9.12 30.66 -16.01
N ALA A 103 10.32 30.05 -15.98
CA ALA A 103 11.17 30.02 -14.80
C ALA A 103 12.04 31.29 -14.66
N LEU A 104 12.11 31.83 -13.45
CA LEU A 104 13.09 32.87 -13.09
C LEU A 104 14.44 32.21 -12.75
N LYS A 105 15.46 32.40 -13.61
CA LYS A 105 16.83 31.98 -13.33
C LYS A 105 17.49 32.97 -12.36
N VAL A 106 18.01 32.47 -11.23
CA VAL A 106 18.80 33.25 -10.27
C VAL A 106 20.21 32.66 -10.20
N GLY A 107 21.23 33.49 -10.49
CA GLY A 107 22.64 33.08 -10.59
C GLY A 107 23.05 32.65 -12.01
N SER A 108 24.35 32.53 -12.26
CA SER A 108 24.93 32.09 -13.54
C SER A 108 24.99 30.58 -13.63
#